data_AF-A0A8K0P1Y3-F1
#
_entry.id   AF-A0A8K0P1Y3-F1
#
_cell.length_a   1.000
_cell.length_b   1.000
_cell.length_c   1.000
_cell.angle_alpha   90.00
_cell.angle_beta   90.00
_cell.angle_gamma   90.00
#
_symmetry.space_group_name_H-M   'P 1'
#
loop_
_entity.id
_entity.type
_entity.pdbx_description
1 polymer ?
#
loop_
_entity_poly.entity_id
_entity_poly.type
_entity_poly.pdbx_seq_one_letter_code
_entity_poly.pdbx_strand_id
1 'polypeptide(L)'
;MVTFSNGVSAASVEGVFSAAMSSEIARFFSGQSLLLTGATGFVGRALLFKLLKSCPQLQRVYVVVRRKKKKSAQERVREILEEARILTNSNLSKVFFAANGLQPIHGYNADNCY
;
A
#
# COMPACT_ATOMS: atom_id res chain seq x y z
N MET A 1 3.66 -12.36 -41.17
CA MET A 1 3.04 -13.06 -40.02
C MET A 1 4.10 -14.01 -39.48
N VAL A 2 4.84 -13.60 -38.44
CA VAL A 2 5.97 -14.40 -37.93
C VAL A 2 5.43 -15.32 -36.84
N THR A 3 5.37 -16.62 -37.12
CA THR A 3 5.03 -17.65 -36.14
C THR A 3 6.32 -18.12 -35.47
N PHE A 4 6.49 -17.80 -34.18
CA PHE A 4 7.55 -18.36 -33.35
C PHE A 4 7.05 -19.66 -32.71
N SER A 5 7.75 -20.76 -32.99
CA SER A 5 7.40 -22.15 -32.65
C SER A 5 7.81 -22.60 -31.24
N ASN A 6 8.06 -21.66 -30.31
CA ASN A 6 8.33 -22.03 -28.92
C ASN A 6 7.01 -21.97 -28.16
N GLY A 7 6.49 -23.13 -27.77
CA GLY A 7 5.25 -23.34 -27.03
C GLY A 7 5.23 -22.76 -25.60
N VAL A 8 5.64 -21.50 -25.44
CA VAL A 8 5.44 -20.73 -24.22
C VAL A 8 4.08 -20.05 -24.34
N SER A 9 3.10 -20.60 -23.63
CA SER A 9 1.75 -20.02 -23.53
C SER A 9 1.83 -18.53 -23.14
N ALA A 10 0.98 -17.69 -23.71
CA ALA A 10 0.94 -16.24 -23.46
C ALA A 10 0.87 -15.88 -21.96
N ALA A 11 0.34 -16.78 -21.12
CA ALA A 11 0.31 -16.63 -19.67
C ALA A 11 1.71 -16.62 -19.01
N SER A 12 2.70 -17.29 -19.60
CA SER A 12 4.08 -17.32 -19.08
C SER A 12 4.92 -16.12 -19.50
N VAL A 13 4.66 -15.51 -20.67
CA VAL A 13 5.38 -14.30 -21.10
C VAL A 13 4.97 -13.06 -20.28
N GLU A 14 3.69 -12.97 -19.89
CA GLU A 14 3.17 -11.95 -18.97
C GLU A 14 3.89 -12.00 -17.59
N GLY A 15 4.10 -13.22 -17.06
CA GLY A 15 4.75 -13.43 -15.78
C GLY A 15 6.25 -13.08 -15.76
N VAL A 16 6.97 -13.36 -16.85
CA VAL A 16 8.40 -13.04 -16.95
C VAL A 16 8.64 -11.56 -17.21
N PHE A 17 7.79 -10.90 -18.02
CA PHE A 17 7.93 -9.48 -18.34
C PHE A 17 7.60 -8.57 -17.14
N SER A 18 6.58 -8.94 -16.33
CA SER A 18 6.25 -8.22 -15.08
C SER A 18 7.35 -8.33 -14.04
N ALA A 19 7.99 -9.50 -13.92
CA ALA A 19 9.10 -9.72 -13.01
C ALA A 19 10.37 -8.93 -13.42
N ALA A 20 10.66 -8.81 -14.72
CA ALA A 20 11.81 -8.08 -15.25
C ALA A 20 11.64 -6.54 -15.24
N MET A 21 10.40 -6.04 -15.25
CA MET A 21 10.06 -4.61 -15.18
C MET A 21 9.73 -4.12 -13.76
N SER A 22 9.95 -4.96 -12.74
CA SER A 22 9.76 -4.61 -11.33
C SER A 22 11.10 -4.31 -10.66
N SER A 23 11.17 -3.22 -9.88
CA SER A 23 12.39 -2.92 -9.12
C SER A 23 12.68 -4.03 -8.11
N GLU A 24 13.94 -4.20 -7.71
CA GLU A 24 14.32 -5.15 -6.66
C GLU A 24 13.53 -4.92 -5.36
N ILE A 25 13.26 -3.66 -5.03
CA ILE A 25 12.40 -3.24 -3.92
C ILE A 25 10.96 -3.74 -4.09
N ALA A 26 10.39 -3.64 -5.29
CA ALA A 26 9.04 -4.11 -5.57
C ALA A 26 8.94 -5.64 -5.49
N ARG A 27 9.99 -6.36 -5.92
CA ARG A 27 10.09 -7.82 -5.74
C ARG A 27 10.19 -8.19 -4.27
N PHE A 28 11.02 -7.50 -3.49
CA PHE A 28 11.20 -7.75 -2.07
C PHE A 28 9.89 -7.63 -1.29
N PHE A 29 9.10 -6.60 -1.57
CA PHE A 29 7.82 -6.36 -0.90
C PHE A 29 6.63 -7.12 -1.52
N SER A 30 6.85 -7.92 -2.57
CA SER A 30 5.77 -8.70 -3.18
C SER A 30 5.20 -9.72 -2.20
N GLY A 31 3.87 -9.74 -2.07
CA GLY A 31 3.15 -10.64 -1.16
C GLY A 31 3.33 -10.33 0.33
N GLN A 32 4.12 -9.30 0.69
CA GLN A 32 4.39 -8.98 2.09
C GLN A 32 3.28 -8.12 2.70
N SER A 33 3.16 -8.22 4.03
CA SER A 33 2.36 -7.34 4.87
C SER A 33 3.29 -6.49 5.74
N LEU A 34 3.11 -5.16 5.74
CA LEU A 34 4.04 -4.22 6.38
C LEU A 34 3.39 -3.48 7.55
N LEU A 35 4.12 -3.28 8.64
CA LEU A 35 3.74 -2.37 9.73
C LEU A 35 4.52 -1.07 9.58
N LEU A 36 3.82 0.01 9.21
CA LEU A 36 4.38 1.35 9.11
C LEU A 36 4.07 2.18 10.37
N THR A 37 5.10 2.39 11.17
CA THR A 37 5.06 3.35 12.28
C THR A 37 5.51 4.73 11.79
N GLY A 38 5.00 5.80 12.40
CA GLY A 38 5.44 7.16 12.06
C GLY A 38 4.93 7.67 10.70
N ALA A 39 3.89 7.03 10.13
CA ALA A 39 3.30 7.41 8.84
C ALA A 39 2.76 8.85 8.80
N THR A 40 2.53 9.48 9.95
CA THR A 40 2.13 10.91 10.04
C THR A 40 3.30 11.87 9.84
N GLY A 41 4.55 11.40 9.93
CA GLY A 41 5.74 12.22 9.73
C GLY A 41 6.02 12.48 8.26
N PHE A 42 6.89 13.45 7.97
CA PHE A 42 7.24 13.84 6.60
C PHE A 42 7.68 12.64 5.73
N VAL A 43 8.66 11.88 6.21
CA VAL A 43 9.19 10.70 5.50
C VAL A 43 8.17 9.57 5.44
N GLY A 44 7.42 9.34 6.52
CA GLY A 44 6.44 8.25 6.61
C GLY A 44 5.33 8.37 5.57
N ARG A 45 4.85 9.60 5.29
CA ARG A 45 3.84 9.87 4.27
C ARG A 45 4.37 9.58 2.86
N ALA A 46 5.57 10.07 2.55
CA ALA A 46 6.20 9.84 1.26
C ALA A 46 6.50 8.35 1.03
N LEU A 47 6.93 7.63 2.07
CA LEU A 47 7.16 6.20 2.02
C LEU A 47 5.86 5.43 1.76
N LEU A 48 4.77 5.77 2.46
CA LEU A 48 3.46 5.14 2.23
C LEU A 48 2.99 5.35 0.78
N PHE A 49 3.10 6.57 0.27
CA PHE A 49 2.77 6.85 -1.13
C PHE A 49 3.64 6.02 -2.09
N LYS A 50 4.95 5.95 -1.84
CA LYS A 50 5.89 5.22 -2.72
C LYS A 50 5.63 3.72 -2.71
N LEU A 51 5.36 3.13 -1.55
CA LEU A 51 5.02 1.72 -1.43
C LEU A 51 3.75 1.39 -2.22
N LEU A 52 2.69 2.17 -2.04
CA LEU A 52 1.42 1.96 -2.75
C LEU A 52 1.49 2.25 -4.25
N LYS A 53 2.45 3.09 -4.69
CA LYS A 53 2.64 3.43 -6.10
C LYS A 53 3.58 2.47 -6.83
N SER A 54 4.67 2.05 -6.19
CA SER A 54 5.75 1.29 -6.81
C SER A 54 5.73 -0.21 -6.49
N CYS A 55 4.99 -0.64 -5.46
CA CYS A 55 4.89 -2.04 -5.06
C CYS A 55 3.43 -2.53 -5.22
N PRO A 56 2.95 -2.77 -6.47
CA PRO A 56 1.56 -3.16 -6.71
C PRO A 56 1.20 -4.52 -6.10
N GLN A 57 2.19 -5.41 -5.96
CA GLN A 57 2.02 -6.76 -5.40
C GLN A 57 2.11 -6.79 -3.86
N LEU A 58 2.22 -5.63 -3.20
CA LEU A 58 2.16 -5.55 -1.74
C LEU A 58 0.77 -5.99 -1.26
N GLN A 59 0.73 -6.85 -0.23
CA GLN A 59 -0.53 -7.44 0.24
C GLN A 59 -1.31 -6.46 1.12
N ARG A 60 -0.69 -6.01 2.22
CA ARG A 60 -1.32 -5.11 3.21
C ARG A 60 -0.30 -4.16 3.84
N VAL A 61 -0.77 -2.97 4.23
CA VAL A 61 0.01 -1.99 5.01
C VAL A 61 -0.78 -1.59 6.24
N TYR A 62 -0.24 -1.90 7.42
CA TYR A 62 -0.78 -1.50 8.70
C TYR A 62 -0.12 -0.20 9.14
N VAL A 63 -0.91 0.84 9.39
CA VAL A 63 -0.43 2.16 9.79
C VAL A 63 -0.82 2.44 11.22
N VAL A 64 0.17 2.64 12.09
CA VAL A 64 -0.08 2.98 13.50
C VAL A 64 -0.14 4.49 13.66
N VAL A 65 -1.29 4.98 14.13
CA VAL A 65 -1.55 6.40 14.38
C VAL A 65 -1.70 6.62 15.88
N ARG A 66 -0.82 7.45 16.44
CA ARG A 66 -0.91 7.88 17.84
C ARG A 66 -1.94 9.00 18.00
N ARG A 67 -2.80 8.95 19.02
CA ARG A 67 -3.65 10.10 19.38
C ARG A 67 -2.81 11.29 19.89
N LYS A 68 -3.26 12.52 19.61
CA LYS A 68 -2.68 13.75 20.18
C LYS A 68 -3.81 14.51 20.89
N LYS A 69 -3.53 15.19 22.01
CA LYS A 69 -4.55 15.84 22.88
C LYS A 69 -5.54 16.78 22.16
N LYS A 70 -5.22 17.28 20.96
CA LYS A 70 -6.05 18.22 20.18
C LYS A 70 -6.55 17.68 18.83
N LYS A 71 -6.27 16.42 18.48
CA LYS A 71 -6.72 15.79 17.22
C LYS A 71 -7.03 14.31 17.44
N SER A 72 -8.19 13.89 16.96
CA SER A 72 -8.59 12.49 16.91
C SER A 72 -7.65 11.67 16.01
N ALA A 73 -7.65 10.35 16.18
CA ALA A 73 -6.87 9.48 15.31
C ALA A 73 -7.41 9.53 13.87
N GLN A 74 -8.73 9.66 13.72
CA GLN A 74 -9.45 9.76 12.44
C GLN A 74 -9.06 11.01 11.65
N GLU A 75 -8.97 12.17 12.29
CA GLU A 75 -8.48 13.41 11.65
C GLU A 75 -7.04 13.26 11.16
N ARG A 76 -6.18 12.61 11.95
CA ARG A 76 -4.80 12.34 11.53
C ARG A 76 -4.71 11.38 10.35
N VAL A 77 -5.62 10.39 10.26
CA VAL A 77 -5.71 9.49 9.11
C VAL A 77 -6.12 10.27 7.86
N ARG A 78 -7.13 11.15 7.94
CA ARG A 78 -7.51 12.04 6.83
C ARG A 78 -6.32 12.88 6.36
N GLU A 79 -5.65 13.55 7.30
CA GLU A 79 -4.46 14.35 7.01
C GLU A 79 -3.37 13.55 6.29
N ILE A 80 -3.08 12.31 6.75
CA ILE A 80 -2.10 11.43 6.09
C ILE A 80 -2.49 11.20 4.64
N LEU A 81 -3.76 10.86 4.38
CA LEU A 81 -4.19 10.42 3.06
C LEU A 81 -4.35 11.58 2.07
N GLU A 82 -4.79 12.74 2.55
CA GLU A 82 -4.83 14.00 1.80
C GLU A 82 -3.41 14.48 1.47
N GLU A 83 -2.55 14.65 2.48
CA GLU A 83 -1.18 15.17 2.27
C GLU A 83 -0.31 14.20 1.47
N ALA A 84 -0.50 12.88 1.63
CA ALA A 84 0.24 11.89 0.84
C ALA A 84 -0.38 11.67 -0.56
N ARG A 85 -1.50 12.33 -0.88
CA ARG A 85 -2.24 12.20 -2.17
C ARG A 85 -2.58 10.75 -2.50
N ILE A 86 -2.95 9.96 -1.50
CA ILE A 86 -3.24 8.52 -1.63
C ILE A 86 -4.74 8.28 -1.88
N LEU A 87 -5.60 9.26 -1.61
CA LEU A 87 -7.07 9.11 -1.74
C LEU A 87 -7.55 8.62 -3.11
N THR A 88 -6.81 8.89 -4.19
CA THR A 88 -7.16 8.44 -5.56
C THR A 88 -6.48 7.14 -5.98
N ASN A 89 -5.68 6.52 -5.10
CA ASN A 89 -4.92 5.31 -5.42
C ASN A 89 -5.80 4.07 -5.25
N SER A 90 -5.92 3.24 -6.29
CA SER A 90 -6.69 1.99 -6.27
C SER A 90 -6.17 0.96 -5.25
N ASN A 91 -4.93 1.10 -4.78
CA ASN A 91 -4.35 0.27 -3.73
C ASN A 91 -4.68 0.73 -2.30
N LEU A 92 -5.52 1.76 -2.11
CA LEU A 92 -5.86 2.27 -0.77
C LEU A 92 -6.59 1.24 0.10
N SER A 93 -7.34 0.31 -0.49
CA SER A 93 -7.99 -0.82 0.21
C SER A 93 -7.00 -1.76 0.90
N LYS A 94 -5.70 -1.65 0.60
CA LYS A 94 -4.63 -2.41 1.24
C LYS A 94 -4.12 -1.76 2.53
N VAL A 95 -4.55 -0.54 2.85
CA VAL A 95 -4.05 0.23 3.99
C VAL A 95 -5.02 0.13 5.17
N PHE A 96 -4.53 -0.31 6.31
CA PHE A 96 -5.30 -0.50 7.54
C PHE A 96 -4.75 0.40 8.63
N PHE A 97 -5.57 1.29 9.19
CA PHE A 97 -5.15 2.21 10.23
C PHE A 97 -5.52 1.69 11.62
N ALA A 98 -4.58 1.78 12.56
CA ALA A 98 -4.77 1.37 13.94
C ALA A 98 -4.32 2.46 14.93
N ALA A 99 -5.04 2.60 16.04
CA ALA A 99 -4.73 3.52 17.14
C ALA A 99 -4.76 2.78 18.49
N ASN A 100 -4.26 3.41 19.56
CA ASN A 100 -4.41 2.97 20.95
C ASN A 100 -4.21 1.45 21.19
N GLY A 101 -3.00 0.94 21.02
CA GLY A 101 -2.72 -0.49 21.24
C GLY A 101 -3.20 -1.39 20.10
N LEU A 102 -3.03 -0.93 18.86
CA LEU A 102 -3.40 -1.65 17.63
C LEU A 102 -4.91 -1.87 17.43
N GLN A 103 -5.76 -1.11 18.14
CA GLN A 103 -7.19 -1.13 17.87
C GLN A 103 -7.48 -0.54 16.49
N PRO A 104 -8.28 -1.23 15.65
CA PRO A 104 -8.67 -0.72 14.34
C PRO A 104 -9.37 0.63 14.46
N ILE A 105 -9.01 1.57 13.59
CA ILE A 105 -9.78 2.81 13.44
C ILE A 105 -10.92 2.50 12.46
N HIS A 106 -12.13 2.31 13.00
CA HIS A 106 -13.35 2.19 12.19
C HIS A 106 -13.53 3.43 11.29
N GLY A 107 -13.83 3.21 10.01
CA GLY A 107 -14.20 4.27 9.06
C GLY A 107 -13.11 4.78 8.13
N TYR A 108 -12.07 3.99 7.81
CA TYR A 108 -11.13 4.34 6.74
C TYR A 108 -10.66 3.16 5.90
N ASN A 109 -11.58 2.23 5.65
CA ASN A 109 -11.44 1.23 4.59
C ASN A 109 -12.50 1.54 3.52
N ALA A 110 -12.15 1.36 2.24
CA ALA A 110 -13.07 1.61 1.13
C ALA A 110 -14.33 0.71 1.22
N ASP A 111 -14.22 -0.48 1.83
CA ASP A 111 -15.30 -1.45 1.88
C ASP A 111 -15.46 -2.13 3.25
N ASN A 112 -15.86 -1.37 4.26
CA ASN A 112 -16.47 -1.90 5.49
C ASN A 112 -15.53 -2.35 6.64
N CYS A 113 -16.18 -2.35 7.81
CA CYS A 113 -15.68 -2.42 9.17
C CYS A 113 -15.25 -3.83 9.62
N TYR A 114 -14.19 -3.91 10.43
CA TYR A 114 -13.96 -4.95 11.43
C TYR A 114 -13.65 -4.30 12.77
#